data_AF-A0A7K7VSM8-F1
#
_entry.id   AF-A0A7K7VSM8-F1
#
_cell.length_a   1.000
_cell.length_b   1.000
_cell.length_c   1.000
_cell.angle_alpha   90.00
_cell.angle_beta   90.00
_cell.angle_gamma   90.00
#
_symmetry.space_group_name_H-M   'P 1'
#
loop_
_entity.id
_entity.type
_entity.pdbx_description
1 polymer ?
#
loop_
_entity_poly.entity_id
_entity_poly.type
_entity_poly.pdbx_seq_one_letter_code
_entity_poly.pdbx_strand_id
1 'polypeptide(L)' 'NSEDVRCKCICPPYKDHSGHIYNKNVSQKDCDCLHVVEPMPVPGPDVEAYCLRCECKYEERSSVTIKVNNRILLL' A
#
# COMPACT_ATOMS: atom_id res chain seq x y z
N ASN A 1 9.46 -9.67 15.74
CA ASN A 1 9.64 -9.62 14.27
C ASN A 1 8.59 -8.66 13.73
N SER A 2 8.96 -7.40 13.50
CA SER A 2 8.04 -6.29 13.19
C SER A 2 8.53 -5.63 11.91
N GLU A 3 8.38 -6.33 10.80
CA GLU A 3 8.59 -5.78 9.47
C GLU A 3 7.27 -5.19 8.97
N ASP A 4 6.75 -4.21 9.71
CA ASP A 4 5.55 -3.44 9.33
C ASP A 4 5.92 -2.38 8.28
N VAL A 5 6.37 -2.86 7.14
CA VAL A 5 6.52 -2.08 5.90
C VAL A 5 5.67 -2.79 4.86
N ARG A 6 4.50 -2.23 4.57
CA ARG A 6 3.55 -2.85 3.64
C ARG A 6 2.93 -1.76 2.79
N CYS A 7 3.18 -1.82 1.49
CA CYS A 7 2.41 -1.02 0.55
C CYS A 7 1.00 -1.62 0.48
N LYS A 8 -0.02 -0.79 0.72
CA LYS A 8 -1.42 -1.17 0.61
C LYS A 8 -2.04 -0.41 -0.55
N CYS A 9 -2.58 -1.12 -1.52
CA CYS A 9 -3.32 -0.55 -2.63
C CYS A 9 -4.80 -0.95 -2.53
N ILE A 10 -5.69 0.04 -2.55
CA ILE A 10 -7.14 -0.15 -2.58
C ILE A 10 -7.61 0.16 -3.99
N CYS A 11 -8.09 -0.84 -4.71
CA CYS A 11 -8.63 -0.68 -6.05
C CYS A 11 -10.14 -0.91 -6.02
N PRO A 12 -10.97 0.10 -6.36
CA PRO A 12 -12.42 -0.04 -6.40
C PRO A 12 -12.85 -0.98 -7.54
N PRO A 13 -14.13 -1.44 -7.56
CA PRO A 13 -14.66 -2.21 -8.68
C PRO A 13 -14.48 -1.48 -10.03
N TYR A 14 -14.19 -2.25 -11.07
CA TYR A 14 -13.99 -1.74 -12.43
C TYR A 14 -14.53 -2.73 -13.46
N LYS A 15 -15.52 -2.29 -14.26
CA LYS A 15 -16.27 -3.16 -15.18
C LYS A 15 -16.82 -4.39 -14.43
N ASP A 16 -16.46 -5.59 -14.89
CA ASP A 16 -16.87 -6.87 -14.33
C ASP A 16 -15.95 -7.37 -13.19
N HIS A 17 -14.95 -6.57 -12.79
CA HIS A 17 -14.02 -6.92 -11.70
C HIS A 17 -14.48 -6.29 -10.39
N SER A 18 -14.57 -7.12 -9.34
CA SER A 18 -14.80 -6.65 -7.98
C SER A 18 -13.66 -5.76 -7.47
N GLY A 19 -13.96 -4.93 -6.46
CA GLY A 19 -12.91 -4.19 -5.77
C GLY A 19 -12.01 -5.12 -4.98
N HIS A 20 -10.71 -4.80 -4.92
CA HIS A 20 -9.69 -5.60 -4.26
C HIS A 20 -8.74 -4.73 -3.45
N ILE A 21 -8.27 -5.28 -2.34
CA ILE A 21 -7.23 -4.68 -1.51
C ILE A 21 -5.98 -5.53 -1.66
N TYR A 22 -4.95 -4.96 -2.27
CA TYR A 22 -3.66 -5.57 -2.46
C TYR A 22 -2.71 -5.09 -1.38
N ASN A 23 -1.86 -5.99 -0.91
CA ASN A 23 -0.84 -5.61 0.04
C ASN A 23 0.45 -6.37 -0.26
N LYS A 24 1.54 -5.65 -0.51
CA LYS A 24 2.84 -6.20 -0.90
C LYS A 24 3.95 -5.49 -0.15
N ASN A 25 4.99 -6.23 0.19
CA ASN A 25 6.19 -5.66 0.82
C ASN A 25 7.13 -5.23 -0.31
N VAL A 26 7.07 -3.95 -0.66
CA VAL A 26 7.85 -3.32 -1.73
C VAL A 26 8.51 -2.06 -1.19
N SER A 27 9.50 -1.52 -1.92
CA SER A 27 10.09 -0.24 -1.53
C SER A 27 9.06 0.89 -1.63
N GLN A 28 9.30 2.01 -0.94
CA GLN A 28 8.43 3.19 -1.06
C GLN A 28 8.25 3.65 -2.51
N LYS A 29 9.31 3.52 -3.33
CA LYS A 29 9.31 3.95 -4.75
C LYS A 29 8.47 3.04 -5.64
N ASP A 30 8.35 1.78 -5.25
CA ASP A 30 7.59 0.76 -5.99
C ASP A 30 6.19 0.55 -5.37
N CYS A 31 5.77 1.43 -4.45
CA CYS A 31 4.45 1.38 -3.85
C CYS A 31 3.41 2.06 -4.76
N ASP A 32 3.21 1.45 -5.93
CA ASP A 32 2.22 1.88 -6.91
C ASP A 32 1.43 0.67 -7.46
N CYS A 33 0.37 0.98 -8.19
CA CYS A 33 -0.54 -0.02 -8.72
C CYS A 33 0.17 -1.04 -9.63
N LEU A 34 1.09 -0.62 -10.49
CA LEU A 34 1.72 -1.49 -11.49
C LEU A 34 2.65 -2.52 -10.84
N HIS A 35 3.29 -2.17 -9.74
CA HIS A 35 4.21 -3.06 -9.02
C HIS A 35 3.52 -3.93 -7.95
N VAL A 36 2.42 -3.43 -7.37
CA VAL A 36 1.71 -4.09 -6.26
C VAL A 36 0.59 -5.00 -6.73
N VAL A 37 -0.15 -4.61 -7.78
CA VAL A 37 -1.27 -5.38 -8.32
C VAL A 37 -0.72 -6.43 -9.29
N GLU A 38 -0.54 -7.66 -8.83
CA GLU A 38 -0.02 -8.75 -9.63
C GLU A 38 -0.69 -10.09 -9.27
N PRO A 39 -1.21 -10.85 -10.25
CA PRO A 39 -1.37 -10.47 -11.65
C PRO A 39 -2.42 -9.36 -11.85
N MET A 40 -2.31 -8.62 -12.95
CA MET A 40 -3.30 -7.59 -13.28
C MET A 40 -4.66 -8.23 -13.61
N PRO A 41 -5.77 -7.74 -13.02
CA PRO A 41 -7.08 -8.33 -13.24
C PRO A 41 -7.68 -7.98 -14.60
N VAL A 42 -7.19 -6.91 -15.24
CA VAL A 42 -7.71 -6.35 -16.49
C VAL A 42 -6.75 -6.57 -17.66
N PRO A 43 -7.24 -6.60 -18.91
CA PRO A 43 -6.38 -6.66 -20.09
C PRO A 43 -5.55 -5.38 -20.25
N GLY A 44 -4.41 -5.47 -20.96
CA GLY A 44 -3.43 -4.39 -21.13
C GLY A 44 -4.01 -2.99 -21.43
N PRO A 45 -4.95 -2.81 -22.37
CA PRO A 45 -5.55 -1.51 -22.67
C PRO A 45 -6.29 -0.85 -21.50
N ASP A 46 -6.76 -1.64 -20.54
CA ASP A 46 -7.51 -1.18 -19.37
C ASP A 46 -6.63 -0.97 -18.14
N VAL A 47 -5.35 -1.35 -18.19
CA VAL A 47 -4.42 -1.27 -17.06
C VAL A 47 -4.29 0.15 -16.53
N GLU A 48 -4.08 1.13 -17.40
CA GLU A 48 -3.91 2.52 -17.00
C GLU A 48 -5.19 3.07 -16.35
N ALA A 49 -6.35 2.83 -16.98
CA ALA A 49 -7.65 3.26 -16.46
C ALA A 49 -8.01 2.59 -15.13
N TYR A 50 -7.60 1.33 -14.93
CA TYR A 50 -7.75 0.61 -13.66
C TYR A 50 -6.84 1.21 -12.59
N CYS A 51 -5.55 1.39 -12.88
CA CYS A 51 -4.58 1.89 -11.92
C CYS A 51 -4.83 3.34 -11.49
N LEU A 52 -5.33 4.20 -12.38
CA LEU A 52 -5.73 5.58 -12.03
C LEU A 52 -6.84 5.64 -10.96
N ARG A 53 -7.55 4.53 -10.73
CA ARG A 53 -8.60 4.44 -9.71
C ARG A 53 -8.10 3.84 -8.39
N CYS A 54 -6.90 3.26 -8.37
CA CYS A 54 -6.35 2.64 -7.18
C CYS A 54 -5.69 3.68 -6.28
N GLU A 55 -5.87 3.53 -4.97
CA GLU A 55 -5.17 4.32 -3.95
C GLU A 55 -4.09 3.46 -3.28
N CYS A 56 -2.83 3.73 -3.59
CA CYS A 56 -1.67 3.07 -2.98
C CYS A 56 -1.05 3.94 -1.89
N LYS A 57 -0.90 3.38 -0.70
CA LYS A 57 -0.29 4.04 0.45
C LYS A 57 0.82 3.16 1.02
N TYR A 58 2.00 3.74 1.10
CA TYR A 58 3.13 3.13 1.79
C TYR A 58 3.04 3.48 3.29
N GLU A 59 3.00 2.46 4.13
CA GLU A 59 3.06 2.64 5.58
C GLU A 59 4.47 2.33 6.07
N GLU A 60 5.21 3.36 6.48
CA GLU A 60 6.40 3.17 7.30
C GLU A 60 5.96 3.15 8.75
N ARG A 61 6.15 2.02 9.42
CA ARG A 61 6.12 2.00 10.88
C ARG A 61 7.21 2.93 11.40
N SER A 62 6.82 4.17 11.72
CA SER A 62 7.66 5.09 12.48
C SER A 62 7.97 4.44 13.82
N SER A 63 9.20 3.96 14.00
CA SER A 63 9.73 3.49 15.28
C SER A 63 9.95 4.63 16.28
N VAL A 64 9.45 5.84 15.98
CA VAL A 64 9.55 7.04 16.83
C VAL A 64 8.61 6.97 18.05
N THR A 65 7.54 6.17 18.00
CA THR A 65 6.57 6.08 19.11
C THR A 65 6.92 5.06 20.20
N ILE A 66 8.18 4.61 20.30
CA ILE A 66 8.71 3.92 21.50
C ILE A 66 10.13 4.39 21.82
N LYS A 67 10.39 5.71 21.76
CA LYS A 67 11.52 6.31 22.49
C LYS A 67 11.14 7.59 23.26
N VAL A 68 9.94 8.13 23.04
CA VAL A 68 9.50 9.39 23.67
C VAL A 68 8.65 9.17 24.93
N ASN A 69 8.19 7.94 25.22
CA ASN A 69 7.46 7.66 26.48
C ASN A 69 8.34 7.21 27.65
N ASN A 70 9.68 7.18 27.50
CA ASN A 70 10.58 6.93 28.63
C ASN A 70 11.32 8.19 29.13
N ARG A 71 11.01 9.38 28.59
CA ARG A 71 11.62 10.66 29.04
C ARG A 71 10.63 11.79 29.36
N ILE A 72 9.32 11.60 29.18
CA ILE A 72 8.29 12.61 29.55
C ILE A 72 7.59 12.27 30.90
N LEU A 73 7.88 11.12 31.51
CA LEU A 73 7.38 10.77 32.86
C LEU A 73 8.39 11.07 33.99
N LEU A 74 9.38 11.93 33.76
CA LEU A 74 10.34 12.37 34.78
C LEU A 74 10.59 13.88 34.68
N LEU A 75 9.56 14.68 34.93
CA LEU A 75 9.64 16.03 35.47
C LEU A 75 8.46 16.26 36.42
#